data_AF-A0A7S0M0J7-F1
#
_entry.id   AF-A0A7S0M0J7-F1
#
_cell.length_a   1.000
_cell.length_b   1.000
_cell.length_c   1.000
_cell.angle_alpha   90.00
_cell.angle_beta   90.00
_cell.angle_gamma   90.00
#
_symmetry.space_group_name_H-M   'P 1'
#
loop_
_entity.id
_entity.type
_entity.pdbx_description
1 polymer ?
#
loop_
_entity_poly.entity_id
_entity_poly.type
_entity_poly.pdbx_seq_one_letter_code
_entity_poly.pdbx_strand_id
1 'polypeptide(L)'
;SPLPKMRAMSKNALYVWKRIRTPTTRFNASTKSSYQDITQLHCRTLKSFADNEKNILLWQHSEDEEVKLTLQDLLSRAQRTDLNDSDLIESAMFLKKKLPCMLAKRVKDLEALPQPFHETGSISEIAGLYKESFLRVLSAPDPSNLEAEAEFSGMLAHLKEKHLTVRELIGEALQDLRCTGDGEWTDRSGNLLFVDDTHRGKPLVQTLLTDFYAGRIGIRLAVDHHFALRRALRRPLPGPTAKEDTQSYVWRRLQRADAAFFLPPLAGPGSGGGSGAGAVREIPGVLHPRMCVSEVVRMAVADASTFSAPFVHQWLGPSAGAGGPGRSGFPIQVEMEGDLDARVPYLPDHLFIILRELLVNSFRATAQRYGGPGGAGREVPAVRVAMSTGKSGPRFLFVKVSDLGGGLPVASESRVWKFSYSSKDAPAPSAPPPSAPAPSA
;
A
#
# COMPACT_ATOMS: atom_id res chain seq x y z
N SER A 1 -31.26 0.36 -18.01
CA SER A 1 -31.36 -0.49 -19.21
C SER A 1 -30.75 0.17 -20.45
N PRO A 2 -29.47 -0.08 -20.78
CA PRO A 2 -28.85 0.39 -22.03
C PRO A 2 -28.88 -0.65 -23.18
N LEU A 3 -29.47 -1.83 -22.95
CA LEU A 3 -29.58 -2.94 -23.90
C LEU A 3 -30.13 -2.60 -25.31
N PRO A 4 -31.03 -1.61 -25.54
CA PRO A 4 -31.54 -1.33 -26.88
C PRO A 4 -30.49 -0.72 -27.83
N LYS A 5 -29.57 0.11 -27.31
CA LYS A 5 -28.52 0.77 -28.13
C LYS A 5 -27.40 -0.20 -28.52
N MET A 6 -27.09 -1.19 -27.69
CA MET A 6 -26.15 -2.28 -28.01
C MET A 6 -26.66 -3.19 -29.14
N ARG A 7 -27.97 -3.49 -29.20
CA ARG A 7 -28.55 -4.27 -30.32
C ARG A 7 -28.45 -3.55 -31.67
N ALA A 8 -28.39 -2.21 -31.69
CA ALA A 8 -28.22 -1.44 -32.92
C ALA A 8 -26.76 -1.43 -33.42
N MET A 9 -25.78 -1.27 -32.53
CA MET A 9 -24.34 -1.32 -32.91
C MET A 9 -23.90 -2.75 -33.30
N SER A 10 -24.43 -3.77 -32.64
CA SER A 10 -24.25 -5.19 -33.00
C SER A 10 -24.75 -5.50 -34.42
N LYS A 11 -25.86 -4.89 -34.87
CA LYS A 11 -26.38 -5.10 -36.23
C LYS A 11 -25.49 -4.50 -37.31
N ASN A 12 -24.87 -3.35 -37.07
CA ASN A 12 -23.93 -2.75 -38.02
C ASN A 12 -22.63 -3.58 -38.11
N ALA A 13 -22.13 -4.07 -36.98
CA ALA A 13 -20.98 -4.99 -36.96
C ALA A 13 -21.30 -6.33 -37.66
N LEU A 14 -22.49 -6.89 -37.45
CA LEU A 14 -22.95 -8.12 -38.10
C LEU A 14 -23.24 -7.92 -39.60
N TYR A 15 -23.67 -6.72 -40.01
CA TYR A 15 -23.86 -6.32 -41.41
C TYR A 15 -22.52 -6.25 -42.15
N VAL A 16 -21.50 -5.63 -41.54
CA VAL A 16 -20.13 -5.61 -42.07
C VAL A 16 -19.55 -7.02 -42.13
N TRP A 17 -19.75 -7.83 -41.09
CA TRP A 17 -19.31 -9.23 -41.05
C TRP A 17 -19.98 -10.12 -42.12
N LYS A 18 -21.28 -9.95 -42.40
CA LYS A 18 -22.01 -10.70 -43.44
C LYS A 18 -21.60 -10.32 -44.86
N ARG A 19 -21.26 -9.04 -45.12
CA ARG A 19 -20.87 -8.57 -46.47
C ARG A 19 -19.45 -8.97 -46.87
N ILE A 20 -18.60 -9.29 -45.90
CA ILE A 20 -17.21 -9.72 -46.14
C ILE A 20 -17.11 -11.24 -46.42
N ARG A 21 -18.18 -12.00 -46.15
CA ARG A 21 -18.20 -13.47 -46.26
C ARG A 21 -18.61 -14.03 -47.63
N THR A 22 -18.90 -13.20 -48.63
CA THR A 22 -19.17 -13.65 -50.00
C THR A 22 -17.86 -13.79 -50.80
N PRO A 23 -17.41 -15.02 -51.12
CA PRO A 23 -16.19 -15.22 -51.90
C PRO A 23 -16.55 -15.14 -53.39
N THR A 24 -16.66 -13.94 -53.93
CA THR A 24 -16.75 -13.75 -55.38
C THR A 24 -15.53 -13.03 -55.88
N THR A 25 -14.41 -13.76 -55.96
CA THR A 25 -13.40 -13.55 -57.01
C THR A 25 -12.32 -14.64 -56.93
N ARG A 26 -12.11 -15.36 -58.04
CA ARG A 26 -10.95 -16.24 -58.28
C ARG A 26 -9.68 -15.38 -58.34
N PHE A 27 -8.60 -15.74 -57.64
CA PHE A 27 -7.33 -15.01 -57.75
C PHE A 27 -6.05 -15.85 -57.66
N ASN A 28 -5.04 -15.35 -58.36
CA ASN A 28 -3.76 -15.96 -58.75
C ASN A 28 -2.65 -15.83 -57.69
N ALA A 29 -1.60 -16.65 -57.84
CA ALA A 29 -0.51 -16.88 -56.88
C ALA A 29 0.44 -15.69 -56.55
N SER A 30 0.25 -14.51 -57.15
CA SER A 30 1.04 -13.30 -56.86
C SER A 30 0.58 -12.53 -55.60
N THR A 31 -0.43 -13.04 -54.88
CA THR A 31 -1.14 -12.34 -53.78
C THR A 31 -0.68 -12.70 -52.36
N LYS A 32 0.40 -13.48 -52.18
CA LYS A 32 0.87 -13.88 -50.84
C LYS A 32 1.26 -12.70 -49.93
N SER A 33 1.86 -11.62 -50.45
CA SER A 33 2.15 -10.39 -49.67
C SER A 33 0.85 -9.69 -49.26
N SER A 34 -0.09 -9.54 -50.20
CA SER A 34 -1.40 -8.92 -49.96
C SER A 34 -2.21 -9.66 -48.89
N TYR A 35 -2.11 -10.99 -48.80
CA TYR A 35 -2.77 -11.76 -47.75
C TYR A 35 -2.20 -11.48 -46.35
N GLN A 36 -0.88 -11.34 -46.23
CA GLN A 36 -0.22 -10.97 -44.97
C GLN A 36 -0.58 -9.54 -44.57
N ASP A 37 -0.62 -8.61 -45.52
CA ASP A 37 -0.97 -7.20 -45.27
C ASP A 37 -2.44 -7.04 -44.86
N ILE A 38 -3.36 -7.75 -45.53
CA ILE A 38 -4.78 -7.76 -45.17
C ILE A 38 -4.98 -8.43 -43.80
N THR A 39 -4.31 -9.54 -43.53
CA THR A 39 -4.40 -10.22 -42.22
C THR A 39 -3.84 -9.33 -41.10
N GLN A 40 -2.73 -8.64 -41.33
CA GLN A 40 -2.18 -7.68 -40.38
C GLN A 40 -3.12 -6.51 -40.13
N LEU A 41 -3.69 -5.92 -41.18
CA LEU A 41 -4.65 -4.82 -41.06
C LEU A 41 -5.93 -5.28 -40.33
N HIS A 42 -6.41 -6.48 -40.62
CA HIS A 42 -7.55 -7.10 -39.96
C HIS A 42 -7.26 -7.35 -38.48
N CYS A 43 -6.09 -7.90 -38.14
CA CYS A 43 -5.64 -8.09 -36.76
C CYS A 43 -5.50 -6.76 -36.01
N ARG A 44 -4.95 -5.71 -36.65
CA ARG A 44 -4.85 -4.36 -36.05
C ARG A 44 -6.22 -3.75 -35.79
N THR A 45 -7.15 -3.92 -36.72
CA THR A 45 -8.52 -3.41 -36.62
C THR A 45 -9.30 -4.14 -35.52
N LEU A 46 -9.23 -5.47 -35.47
CA LEU A 46 -9.86 -6.26 -34.40
C LEU A 46 -9.27 -5.96 -33.03
N LYS A 47 -7.94 -5.78 -32.93
CA LYS A 47 -7.28 -5.35 -31.68
C LYS A 47 -7.78 -3.98 -31.25
N SER A 48 -7.82 -3.01 -32.16
CA SER A 48 -8.37 -1.66 -31.91
C SER A 48 -9.82 -1.70 -31.40
N PHE A 49 -10.68 -2.55 -31.98
CA PHE A 49 -12.05 -2.73 -31.50
C PHE A 49 -12.13 -3.38 -30.11
N ALA A 50 -11.37 -4.44 -29.87
CA ALA A 50 -11.34 -5.13 -28.58
C ALA A 50 -10.78 -4.24 -27.47
N ASP A 51 -9.76 -3.43 -27.78
CA ASP A 51 -9.17 -2.48 -26.83
C ASP A 51 -10.14 -1.32 -26.55
N ASN A 52 -10.90 -0.87 -27.56
CA ASN A 52 -11.97 0.10 -27.34
C ASN A 52 -13.08 -0.44 -26.43
N GLU A 53 -13.52 -1.69 -26.60
CA GLU A 53 -14.53 -2.30 -25.73
C GLU A 53 -14.06 -2.42 -24.27
N LYS A 54 -12.82 -2.88 -24.06
CA LYS A 54 -12.20 -2.94 -22.73
C LYS A 54 -12.09 -1.57 -22.09
N ASN A 55 -11.69 -0.56 -22.85
CA ASN A 55 -11.60 0.82 -22.36
C ASN A 55 -12.99 1.35 -21.97
N ILE A 56 -14.03 1.07 -22.75
CA ILE A 56 -15.41 1.46 -22.40
C ILE A 56 -15.84 0.82 -21.07
N LEU A 57 -15.58 -0.46 -20.86
CA LEU A 57 -15.90 -1.15 -19.61
C LEU A 57 -15.14 -0.57 -18.42
N LEU A 58 -13.85 -0.26 -18.61
CA LEU A 58 -13.02 0.39 -17.60
C LEU A 58 -13.60 1.75 -17.21
N TRP A 59 -13.94 2.59 -18.20
CA TRP A 59 -14.56 3.90 -17.96
C TRP A 59 -15.91 3.78 -17.26
N GLN A 60 -16.75 2.81 -17.62
CA GLN A 60 -18.03 2.60 -16.91
C GLN A 60 -17.81 2.28 -15.43
N HIS A 61 -16.89 1.37 -15.13
CA HIS A 61 -16.60 0.98 -13.75
C HIS A 61 -15.86 2.07 -12.95
N SER A 62 -15.13 2.98 -13.59
CA SER A 62 -14.47 4.09 -12.90
C SER A 62 -15.46 5.18 -12.44
N GLU A 63 -16.63 5.28 -13.07
CA GLU A 63 -17.72 6.17 -12.65
C GLU A 63 -18.63 5.57 -11.57
N ASP A 64 -18.56 4.25 -11.33
CA ASP A 64 -19.34 3.59 -10.27
C ASP A 64 -18.98 4.14 -8.87
N GLU A 65 -19.94 4.15 -7.95
CA GLU A 65 -19.69 4.54 -6.57
C GLU A 65 -18.82 3.50 -5.84
N GLU A 66 -17.72 3.97 -5.25
CA GLU A 66 -16.80 3.10 -4.52
C GLU A 66 -17.36 2.82 -3.12
N VAL A 67 -17.70 1.56 -2.86
CA VAL A 67 -18.15 1.12 -1.54
C VAL A 67 -16.94 0.93 -0.65
N LYS A 68 -16.86 1.74 0.41
CA LYS A 68 -15.76 1.69 1.38
C LYS A 68 -16.13 0.77 2.53
N LEU A 69 -15.25 -0.18 2.86
CA LEU A 69 -15.35 -0.96 4.09
C LEU A 69 -15.05 -0.04 5.28
N THR A 70 -16.00 0.11 6.20
CA THR A 70 -15.79 0.91 7.40
C THR A 70 -15.07 0.09 8.48
N LEU A 71 -14.39 0.77 9.41
CA LEU A 71 -13.82 0.10 10.59
C LEU A 71 -14.90 -0.64 11.40
N GLN A 72 -16.14 -0.14 11.39
CA GLN A 72 -17.27 -0.79 12.06
C GLN A 72 -17.64 -2.11 11.37
N ASP A 73 -17.63 -2.17 10.03
CA ASP A 73 -17.89 -3.40 9.26
C ASP A 73 -16.80 -4.44 9.48
N LEU A 74 -15.55 -3.99 9.63
CA LEU A 74 -14.42 -4.87 9.92
C LEU A 74 -14.47 -5.37 11.38
N LEU A 75 -14.83 -4.50 12.32
CA LEU A 75 -14.94 -4.85 13.74
C LEU A 75 -16.09 -5.81 14.01
N SER A 76 -17.25 -5.60 13.40
CA SER A 76 -18.39 -6.51 13.55
C SER A 76 -18.03 -7.92 13.08
N ARG A 77 -17.29 -8.04 11.97
CA ARG A 77 -16.75 -9.33 11.51
C ARG A 77 -15.68 -9.89 12.45
N ALA A 78 -14.75 -9.07 12.92
CA ALA A 78 -13.68 -9.49 13.84
C ALA A 78 -14.18 -10.07 15.17
N GLN A 79 -15.38 -9.65 15.61
CA GLN A 79 -15.99 -10.11 16.86
C GLN A 79 -16.79 -11.41 16.71
N ARG A 80 -17.11 -11.85 15.48
CA ARG A 80 -17.92 -13.06 15.24
C ARG A 80 -17.20 -14.34 15.66
N THR A 81 -17.98 -15.27 16.22
CA THR A 81 -17.54 -16.60 16.69
C THR A 81 -18.02 -17.74 15.80
N ASP A 82 -18.95 -17.44 14.90
CA ASP A 82 -19.80 -18.37 14.15
C ASP A 82 -19.52 -18.32 12.63
N LEU A 83 -18.29 -17.93 12.27
CA LEU A 83 -17.89 -17.84 10.87
C LEU A 83 -17.98 -19.20 10.19
N ASN A 84 -18.51 -19.19 8.98
CA ASN A 84 -18.69 -20.38 8.17
C ASN A 84 -18.29 -20.11 6.71
N ASP A 85 -18.35 -21.16 5.90
CA ASP A 85 -17.98 -21.12 4.49
C ASP A 85 -18.87 -20.16 3.65
N SER A 86 -20.11 -19.90 4.06
CA SER A 86 -20.99 -18.92 3.40
C SER A 86 -20.44 -17.50 3.54
N ASP A 87 -19.94 -17.13 4.71
CA ASP A 87 -19.33 -15.81 4.95
C ASP A 87 -18.11 -15.59 4.03
N LEU A 88 -17.36 -16.65 3.76
CA LEU A 88 -16.21 -16.61 2.88
C LEU A 88 -16.61 -16.41 1.41
N ILE A 89 -17.61 -17.15 0.95
CA ILE A 89 -18.20 -17.02 -0.39
C ILE A 89 -18.80 -15.62 -0.58
N GLU A 90 -19.52 -15.10 0.41
CA GLU A 90 -20.06 -13.73 0.38
C GLU A 90 -18.95 -12.69 0.28
N SER A 91 -17.86 -12.86 1.02
CA SER A 91 -16.68 -11.99 0.92
C SER A 91 -16.04 -12.04 -0.47
N ALA A 92 -15.94 -13.22 -1.09
CA ALA A 92 -15.39 -13.38 -2.43
C ALA A 92 -16.30 -12.75 -3.49
N MET A 93 -17.60 -12.96 -3.39
CA MET A 93 -18.61 -12.34 -4.26
C MET A 93 -18.62 -10.81 -4.14
N PHE A 94 -18.46 -10.28 -2.92
CA PHE A 94 -18.29 -8.85 -2.68
C PHE A 94 -17.06 -8.31 -3.42
N LEU A 95 -15.90 -8.96 -3.30
CA LEU A 95 -14.68 -8.57 -4.00
C LEU A 95 -14.82 -8.65 -5.51
N LYS A 96 -15.37 -9.75 -6.04
CA LYS A 96 -15.66 -9.94 -7.47
C LYS A 96 -16.51 -8.80 -8.03
N LYS A 97 -17.48 -8.30 -7.25
CA LYS A 97 -18.34 -7.18 -7.64
C LYS A 97 -17.69 -5.81 -7.51
N LYS A 98 -16.85 -5.59 -6.48
CA LYS A 98 -16.36 -4.24 -6.10
C LYS A 98 -14.94 -3.92 -6.56
N LEU A 99 -14.05 -4.91 -6.62
CA LEU A 99 -12.67 -4.71 -7.07
C LEU A 99 -12.57 -4.12 -8.49
N PRO A 100 -13.41 -4.47 -9.48
CA PRO A 100 -13.33 -3.85 -10.81
C PRO A 100 -13.47 -2.33 -10.77
N CYS A 101 -14.41 -1.79 -9.99
CA CYS A 101 -14.56 -0.34 -9.81
C CYS A 101 -13.31 0.28 -9.18
N MET A 102 -12.80 -0.31 -8.10
CA MET A 102 -11.63 0.21 -7.40
C MET A 102 -10.39 0.23 -8.31
N LEU A 103 -10.16 -0.86 -9.07
CA LEU A 103 -9.05 -0.97 -10.02
C LEU A 103 -9.19 0.01 -11.18
N ALA A 104 -10.39 0.16 -11.75
CA ALA A 104 -10.65 1.09 -12.84
C ALA A 104 -10.40 2.55 -12.41
N LYS A 105 -10.78 2.92 -11.17
CA LYS A 105 -10.45 4.23 -10.60
C LYS A 105 -8.95 4.45 -10.48
N ARG A 106 -8.17 3.45 -10.06
CA ARG A 106 -6.70 3.58 -10.02
C ARG A 106 -6.09 3.81 -11.40
N VAL A 107 -6.63 3.18 -12.44
CA VAL A 107 -6.21 3.45 -13.82
C VAL A 107 -6.53 4.89 -14.19
N LYS A 108 -7.75 5.37 -13.89
CA LYS A 108 -8.18 6.75 -14.13
C LYS A 108 -7.30 7.78 -13.38
N ASP A 109 -6.97 7.51 -12.12
CA ASP A 109 -6.11 8.36 -11.30
C ASP A 109 -4.71 8.51 -11.93
N LEU A 110 -4.15 7.41 -12.46
CA LEU A 110 -2.85 7.42 -13.15
C LEU A 110 -2.93 8.10 -14.52
N GLU A 111 -3.96 7.80 -15.32
CA GLU A 111 -4.16 8.40 -16.65
C GLU A 111 -4.42 9.91 -16.58
N ALA A 112 -4.94 10.40 -15.46
CA ALA A 112 -5.13 11.83 -15.20
C ALA A 112 -3.82 12.58 -14.88
N LEU A 113 -2.71 11.89 -14.65
CA LEU A 113 -1.42 12.54 -14.43
C LEU A 113 -0.96 13.32 -15.67
N PRO A 114 -0.20 14.42 -15.50
CA PRO A 114 0.35 15.20 -16.61
C PRO A 114 1.20 14.36 -17.58
N GLN A 115 1.23 14.76 -18.85
CA GLN A 115 1.91 14.02 -19.93
C GLN A 115 3.32 13.50 -19.58
N PRO A 116 4.22 14.28 -18.94
CA PRO A 116 5.57 13.80 -18.65
C PRO A 116 5.62 12.55 -17.76
N PHE A 117 4.62 12.31 -16.92
CA PHE A 117 4.52 11.08 -16.13
C PHE A 117 4.37 9.84 -17.01
N HIS A 118 3.61 9.94 -18.09
CA HIS A 118 3.39 8.82 -19.02
C HIS A 118 4.63 8.47 -19.84
N GLU A 119 5.59 9.39 -19.94
CA GLU A 119 6.85 9.21 -20.67
C GLU A 119 7.91 8.45 -19.87
N THR A 120 7.80 8.41 -18.53
CA THR A 120 8.77 7.72 -17.63
C THR A 120 8.81 6.20 -17.78
N GLY A 121 7.90 5.59 -18.55
CA GLY A 121 7.74 4.14 -18.64
C GLY A 121 7.11 3.51 -17.39
N SER A 122 7.57 3.88 -16.19
CA SER A 122 7.12 3.34 -14.91
C SER A 122 5.62 3.58 -14.66
N ILE A 123 5.10 4.78 -14.92
CA ILE A 123 3.65 5.07 -14.75
C ILE A 123 2.80 4.29 -15.76
N SER A 124 3.27 4.17 -17.00
CA SER A 124 2.61 3.39 -18.05
C SER A 124 2.55 1.91 -17.69
N GLU A 125 3.65 1.37 -17.12
CA GLU A 125 3.71 0.00 -16.61
C GLU A 125 2.70 -0.23 -15.47
N ILE A 126 2.63 0.69 -14.50
CA ILE A 126 1.67 0.60 -13.41
C ILE A 126 0.23 0.63 -13.96
N ALA A 127 -0.09 1.58 -14.86
CA ALA A 127 -1.41 1.66 -15.47
C ALA A 127 -1.76 0.36 -16.22
N GLY A 128 -0.81 -0.22 -16.95
CA GLY A 128 -0.94 -1.53 -17.60
C GLY A 128 -1.23 -2.66 -16.61
N LEU A 129 -0.53 -2.69 -15.47
CA LEU A 129 -0.73 -3.69 -14.42
C LEU A 129 -2.14 -3.60 -13.80
N TYR A 130 -2.64 -2.40 -13.52
CA TYR A 130 -4.01 -2.21 -13.02
C TYR A 130 -5.07 -2.57 -14.06
N LYS A 131 -4.86 -2.23 -15.34
CA LYS A 131 -5.74 -2.65 -16.45
C LYS A 131 -5.80 -4.17 -16.59
N GLU A 132 -4.65 -4.85 -16.57
CA GLU A 132 -4.58 -6.31 -16.64
C GLU A 132 -5.31 -6.95 -15.45
N SER A 133 -5.11 -6.41 -14.25
CA SER A 133 -5.78 -6.87 -13.03
C SER A 133 -7.29 -6.68 -13.09
N PHE A 134 -7.75 -5.51 -13.56
CA PHE A 134 -9.16 -5.22 -13.78
C PHE A 134 -9.81 -6.24 -14.71
N LEU A 135 -9.20 -6.51 -15.87
CA LEU A 135 -9.72 -7.48 -16.84
C LEU A 135 -9.75 -8.89 -16.27
N ARG A 136 -8.71 -9.32 -15.54
CA ARG A 136 -8.69 -10.63 -14.88
C ARG A 136 -9.82 -10.78 -13.87
N VAL A 137 -10.01 -9.80 -12.99
CA VAL A 137 -11.08 -9.84 -11.99
C VAL A 137 -12.44 -9.80 -12.69
N LEU A 138 -12.61 -9.00 -13.73
CA LEU A 138 -13.87 -8.89 -14.47
C LEU A 138 -14.24 -10.20 -15.20
N SER A 139 -13.27 -10.87 -15.82
CA SER A 139 -13.47 -12.12 -16.56
C SER A 139 -13.46 -13.38 -15.70
N ALA A 140 -13.07 -13.30 -14.42
CA ALA A 140 -13.10 -14.45 -13.52
C ALA A 140 -14.54 -15.01 -13.37
N PRO A 141 -14.73 -16.32 -13.21
CA PRO A 141 -16.02 -16.89 -12.84
C PRO A 141 -16.54 -16.31 -11.51
N ASP A 142 -17.86 -16.35 -11.31
CA ASP A 142 -18.44 -15.95 -10.03
C ASP A 142 -18.09 -16.98 -8.94
N PRO A 143 -17.47 -16.57 -7.81
CA PRO A 143 -17.09 -17.45 -6.72
C PRO A 143 -18.31 -17.89 -5.90
N SER A 144 -19.17 -18.70 -6.51
CA SER A 144 -20.49 -19.12 -5.99
C SER A 144 -20.43 -20.35 -5.07
N ASN A 145 -19.27 -21.00 -4.98
CA ASN A 145 -19.02 -22.16 -4.14
C ASN A 145 -17.56 -22.14 -3.67
N LEU A 146 -17.18 -23.05 -2.77
CA LEU A 146 -15.84 -23.10 -2.17
C LEU A 146 -14.70 -23.35 -3.16
N GLU A 147 -14.95 -24.14 -4.21
CA GLU A 147 -13.93 -24.43 -5.22
C GLU A 147 -13.66 -23.19 -6.07
N ALA A 148 -14.73 -22.57 -6.59
CA ALA A 148 -14.65 -21.32 -7.34
C ALA A 148 -14.11 -20.16 -6.50
N GLU A 149 -14.43 -20.11 -5.20
CA GLU A 149 -13.85 -19.16 -4.26
C GLU A 149 -12.35 -19.38 -4.09
N ALA A 150 -11.89 -20.62 -3.93
CA ALA A 150 -10.46 -20.91 -3.81
C ALA A 150 -9.67 -20.52 -5.07
N GLU A 151 -10.20 -20.80 -6.26
CA GLU A 151 -9.61 -20.37 -7.54
C GLU A 151 -9.53 -18.84 -7.62
N PHE A 152 -10.60 -18.14 -7.23
CA PHE A 152 -10.65 -16.68 -7.22
C PHE A 152 -9.62 -16.10 -6.23
N SER A 153 -9.51 -16.65 -5.01
CA SER A 153 -8.52 -16.23 -4.02
C SER A 153 -7.08 -16.48 -4.49
N GLY A 154 -6.82 -17.59 -5.18
CA GLY A 154 -5.52 -17.88 -5.79
C GLY A 154 -5.13 -16.85 -6.84
N MET A 155 -6.08 -16.47 -7.71
CA MET A 155 -5.89 -15.39 -8.67
C MET A 155 -5.61 -14.05 -7.98
N LEU A 156 -6.37 -13.70 -6.93
CA LEU A 156 -6.13 -12.48 -6.16
C LEU A 156 -4.76 -12.47 -5.47
N ALA A 157 -4.28 -13.63 -5.00
CA ALA A 157 -2.97 -13.73 -4.35
C ALA A 157 -1.85 -13.40 -5.35
N HIS A 158 -1.94 -13.94 -6.57
CA HIS A 158 -1.02 -13.62 -7.66
C HIS A 158 -1.06 -12.14 -8.05
N LEU A 159 -2.26 -11.54 -8.11
CA LEU A 159 -2.39 -10.10 -8.34
C LEU A 159 -1.74 -9.29 -7.21
N LYS A 160 -2.00 -9.62 -5.94
CA LYS A 160 -1.41 -8.93 -4.78
C LYS A 160 0.13 -8.94 -4.85
N GLU A 161 0.72 -10.07 -5.20
CA GLU A 161 2.18 -10.20 -5.34
C GLU A 161 2.73 -9.32 -6.47
N LYS A 162 2.12 -9.37 -7.66
CA LYS A 162 2.51 -8.50 -8.79
C LYS A 162 2.45 -7.01 -8.42
N HIS A 163 1.46 -6.60 -7.64
CA HIS A 163 1.28 -5.21 -7.22
C HIS A 163 2.29 -4.72 -6.16
N LEU A 164 3.20 -5.56 -5.68
CA LEU A 164 4.27 -5.13 -4.77
C LEU A 164 5.24 -4.14 -5.46
N THR A 165 5.51 -4.32 -6.76
CA THR A 165 6.44 -3.49 -7.56
C THR A 165 5.98 -2.04 -7.71
N VAL A 166 4.67 -1.77 -7.60
CA VAL A 166 4.08 -0.44 -7.78
C VAL A 166 4.72 0.62 -6.88
N ARG A 167 5.17 0.26 -5.66
CA ARG A 167 5.84 1.22 -4.77
C ARG A 167 7.18 1.69 -5.36
N GLU A 168 7.93 0.76 -5.92
CA GLU A 168 9.26 1.01 -6.48
C GLU A 168 9.14 1.81 -7.78
N LEU A 169 8.23 1.39 -8.67
CA LEU A 169 7.96 2.08 -9.94
C LEU A 169 7.51 3.53 -9.77
N ILE A 170 6.66 3.85 -8.78
CA ILE A 170 6.31 5.26 -8.49
C ILE A 170 7.52 6.02 -7.95
N GLY A 171 8.34 5.37 -7.11
CA GLY A 171 9.57 5.96 -6.60
C GLY A 171 10.55 6.32 -7.72
N GLU A 172 10.66 5.46 -8.75
CA GLU A 172 11.45 5.72 -9.95
C GLU A 172 10.90 6.91 -10.76
N ALA A 173 9.58 6.92 -11.03
CA ALA A 173 8.94 8.02 -11.75
C ALA A 173 9.15 9.38 -11.05
N LEU A 174 9.10 9.40 -9.71
CA LEU A 174 9.33 10.61 -8.91
C LEU A 174 10.81 10.98 -8.74
N GLN A 175 11.73 10.08 -9.05
CA GLN A 175 13.16 10.42 -9.17
C GLN A 175 13.45 11.11 -10.51
N ASP A 176 12.72 10.71 -11.56
CA ASP A 176 12.82 11.27 -12.91
C ASP A 176 12.16 12.64 -13.01
N LEU A 177 11.02 12.79 -12.35
CA LEU A 177 10.19 13.98 -12.33
C LEU A 177 10.19 14.59 -10.94
N ARG A 178 10.87 15.72 -10.77
CA ARG A 178 11.03 16.37 -9.46
C ARG A 178 10.16 17.61 -9.39
N CYS A 179 9.33 17.72 -8.36
CA CYS A 179 8.61 18.96 -8.08
C CYS A 179 9.46 19.89 -7.20
N THR A 180 9.59 21.15 -7.62
CA THR A 180 10.14 22.23 -6.82
C THR A 180 9.15 22.61 -5.70
N GLY A 181 9.62 23.40 -4.74
CA GLY A 181 8.80 23.88 -3.62
C GLY A 181 7.51 24.58 -4.07
N ASP A 182 7.50 25.13 -5.28
CA ASP A 182 6.47 26.05 -5.77
C ASP A 182 5.53 25.44 -6.81
N GLY A 183 5.61 24.12 -7.03
CA GLY A 183 4.72 23.40 -7.95
C GLY A 183 5.28 23.26 -9.37
N GLU A 184 6.50 23.71 -9.62
CA GLU A 184 7.18 23.49 -10.90
C GLU A 184 7.72 22.06 -10.95
N TRP A 185 7.52 21.37 -12.06
CA TRP A 185 8.03 20.02 -12.26
C TRP A 185 9.17 20.06 -13.27
N THR A 186 10.30 19.48 -12.90
CA THR A 186 11.51 19.42 -13.72
C THR A 186 11.92 17.99 -14.03
N ASP A 187 12.69 17.83 -15.10
CA ASP A 187 13.43 16.59 -15.35
C ASP A 187 14.64 16.45 -14.40
N ARG A 188 15.40 15.36 -14.56
CA ARG A 188 16.66 15.12 -13.83
C ARG A 188 17.73 16.19 -14.05
N SER A 189 17.69 16.90 -15.18
CA SER A 189 18.65 17.95 -15.55
C SER A 189 18.24 19.33 -15.03
N GLY A 190 17.06 19.46 -14.42
CA GLY A 190 16.50 20.72 -13.93
C GLY A 190 15.74 21.51 -15.00
N ASN A 191 15.46 20.93 -16.16
CA ASN A 191 14.64 21.60 -17.18
C ASN A 191 13.17 21.58 -16.76
N LEU A 192 12.50 22.73 -16.85
CA LEU A 192 11.07 22.84 -16.58
C LEU A 192 10.26 22.03 -17.59
N LEU A 193 9.41 21.14 -17.08
CA LEU A 193 8.50 20.32 -17.87
C LEU A 193 7.10 20.94 -17.88
N PHE A 194 6.57 21.25 -16.70
CA PHE A 194 5.27 21.91 -16.53
C PHE A 194 5.17 22.54 -15.14
N VAL A 195 4.18 23.39 -14.94
CA VAL A 195 3.83 23.95 -13.63
C VAL A 195 2.49 23.35 -13.22
N ASP A 196 2.44 22.80 -12.02
CA ASP A 196 1.25 22.17 -11.47
C ASP A 196 0.15 23.22 -11.21
N ASP A 197 -1.08 22.90 -11.59
CA ASP A 197 -2.21 23.80 -11.37
C ASP A 197 -2.55 23.83 -9.86
N THR A 198 -2.42 25.02 -9.26
CA THR A 198 -2.64 25.26 -7.83
C THR A 198 -3.96 25.97 -7.51
N HIS A 199 -4.89 26.12 -8.48
CA HIS A 199 -6.11 26.92 -8.35
C HIS A 199 -7.03 26.54 -7.16
N ARG A 200 -6.83 25.38 -6.50
CA ARG A 200 -7.59 24.94 -5.31
C ARG A 200 -6.76 24.76 -4.03
N GLY A 201 -5.53 25.29 -3.98
CA GLY A 201 -4.68 25.23 -2.78
C GLY A 201 -4.00 23.87 -2.54
N LYS A 202 -4.16 22.90 -3.44
CA LYS A 202 -3.37 21.65 -3.47
C LYS A 202 -2.88 21.41 -4.91
N PRO A 203 -1.61 21.05 -5.12
CA PRO A 203 -1.12 20.67 -6.45
C PRO A 203 -1.90 19.47 -7.01
N LEU A 204 -2.20 19.47 -8.31
CA LEU A 204 -2.98 18.42 -8.98
C LEU A 204 -2.30 17.06 -8.81
N VAL A 205 -0.98 16.99 -9.06
CA VAL A 205 -0.23 15.72 -8.96
C VAL A 205 -0.26 15.17 -7.54
N GLN A 206 -0.11 16.04 -6.54
CA GLN A 206 -0.19 15.62 -5.13
C GLN A 206 -1.57 15.05 -4.81
N THR A 207 -2.63 15.65 -5.33
CA THR A 207 -4.01 15.20 -5.12
C THR A 207 -4.24 13.84 -5.78
N LEU A 208 -3.88 13.70 -7.06
CA LEU A 208 -4.01 12.45 -7.82
C LEU A 208 -3.24 11.29 -7.18
N LEU A 209 -1.99 11.52 -6.76
CA LEU A 209 -1.19 10.50 -6.06
C LEU A 209 -1.79 10.15 -4.69
N THR A 210 -2.32 11.13 -3.96
CA THR A 210 -3.01 10.89 -2.68
C THR A 210 -4.21 9.97 -2.88
N ASP A 211 -5.05 10.26 -3.88
CA ASP A 211 -6.24 9.47 -4.20
C ASP A 211 -5.87 8.07 -4.68
N PHE A 212 -4.84 7.97 -5.53
CA PHE A 212 -4.29 6.70 -5.98
C PHE A 212 -3.80 5.83 -4.82
N TYR A 213 -2.97 6.38 -3.92
CA TYR A 213 -2.44 5.64 -2.77
C TYR A 213 -3.53 5.26 -1.76
N ALA A 214 -4.44 6.17 -1.44
CA ALA A 214 -5.58 5.89 -0.56
C ALA A 214 -6.45 4.76 -1.13
N GLY A 215 -6.73 4.82 -2.42
CA GLY A 215 -7.46 3.79 -3.15
C GLY A 215 -6.74 2.44 -3.17
N ARG A 216 -5.42 2.43 -3.39
CA ARG A 216 -4.59 1.22 -3.35
C ARG A 216 -4.57 0.58 -1.97
N ILE A 217 -4.48 1.37 -0.91
CA ILE A 217 -4.60 0.89 0.48
C ILE A 217 -5.98 0.24 0.68
N GLY A 218 -7.05 0.84 0.16
CA GLY A 218 -8.40 0.28 0.21
C GLY A 218 -8.52 -1.09 -0.49
N ILE A 219 -7.94 -1.24 -1.69
CA ILE A 219 -7.92 -2.51 -2.42
C ILE A 219 -7.21 -3.58 -1.59
N ARG A 220 -6.01 -3.27 -1.07
CA ARG A 220 -5.24 -4.20 -0.24
C ARG A 220 -6.00 -4.59 1.02
N LEU A 221 -6.62 -3.62 1.71
CA LEU A 221 -7.41 -3.87 2.90
C LEU A 221 -8.55 -4.86 2.64
N ALA A 222 -9.27 -4.71 1.52
CA ALA A 222 -10.38 -5.59 1.18
C ALA A 222 -9.91 -7.01 0.82
N VAL A 223 -8.83 -7.13 0.05
CA VAL A 223 -8.22 -8.43 -0.32
C VAL A 223 -7.63 -9.13 0.90
N ASP A 224 -6.88 -8.41 1.72
CA ASP A 224 -6.25 -8.93 2.95
C ASP A 224 -7.29 -9.34 3.99
N HIS A 225 -8.43 -8.63 4.06
CA HIS A 225 -9.54 -9.03 4.90
C HIS A 225 -10.09 -10.41 4.50
N HIS A 226 -10.34 -10.61 3.20
CA HIS A 226 -10.79 -11.90 2.68
C HIS A 226 -9.78 -13.03 2.92
N PHE A 227 -8.48 -12.77 2.71
CA PHE A 227 -7.44 -13.77 3.03
C PHE A 227 -7.35 -14.09 4.52
N ALA A 228 -7.58 -13.10 5.39
CA ALA A 228 -7.63 -13.33 6.81
C ALA A 228 -8.87 -14.14 7.25
N LEU A 229 -10.02 -13.98 6.56
CA LEU A 229 -11.19 -14.85 6.76
C LEU A 229 -10.87 -16.30 6.38
N ARG A 230 -10.22 -16.52 5.23
CA ARG A 230 -9.76 -17.86 4.82
C ARG A 230 -8.86 -18.50 5.87
N ARG A 231 -7.89 -17.73 6.39
CA ARG A 231 -6.98 -18.19 7.45
C ARG A 231 -7.77 -18.62 8.68
N ALA A 232 -8.68 -17.77 9.19
CA ALA A 232 -9.53 -18.08 10.34
C ALA A 232 -10.41 -19.33 10.17
N LEU A 233 -10.84 -19.63 8.94
CA LEU A 233 -11.57 -20.84 8.56
C LEU A 233 -10.65 -22.05 8.26
N ARG A 234 -9.33 -21.92 8.46
CA ARG A 234 -8.31 -22.94 8.15
C ARG A 234 -8.33 -23.40 6.69
N ARG A 235 -8.62 -22.47 5.78
CA ARG A 235 -8.63 -22.66 4.32
C ARG A 235 -7.35 -22.03 3.72
N PRO A 236 -6.22 -22.74 3.63
CA PRO A 236 -4.99 -22.16 3.07
C PRO A 236 -5.21 -21.67 1.63
N LEU A 237 -4.45 -20.66 1.21
CA LEU A 237 -4.47 -20.19 -0.17
C LEU A 237 -3.87 -21.25 -1.09
N PRO A 238 -4.46 -21.51 -2.27
CA PRO A 238 -3.85 -22.39 -3.26
C PRO A 238 -2.65 -21.69 -3.91
N GLY A 239 -1.46 -22.29 -3.80
CA GLY A 239 -0.21 -21.79 -4.40
C GLY A 239 0.99 -21.82 -3.44
N PRO A 240 2.21 -21.52 -3.92
CA PRO A 240 3.38 -21.40 -3.05
C PRO A 240 3.12 -20.34 -1.98
N THR A 241 3.43 -20.66 -0.73
CA THR A 241 3.31 -19.72 0.39
C THR A 241 4.17 -18.50 0.08
N ALA A 242 3.54 -17.35 -0.13
CA ALA A 242 4.24 -16.08 -0.30
C ALA A 242 5.23 -15.88 0.87
N LYS A 243 6.34 -15.19 0.60
CA LYS A 243 7.26 -14.72 1.66
C LYS A 243 6.45 -14.05 2.76
N GLU A 244 6.88 -14.21 4.01
CA GLU A 244 6.22 -13.60 5.17
C GLU A 244 6.01 -12.10 4.92
N ASP A 245 4.74 -11.71 4.76
CA ASP A 245 4.37 -10.32 4.54
C ASP A 245 4.28 -9.57 5.87
N THR A 246 4.30 -8.23 5.82
CA THR A 246 4.25 -7.37 7.01
C THR A 246 3.06 -7.74 7.91
N GLN A 247 1.91 -8.05 7.31
CA GLN A 247 0.73 -8.48 8.05
C GLN A 247 1.01 -9.78 8.82
N SER A 248 1.53 -10.81 8.16
CA SER A 248 1.87 -12.08 8.82
C SER A 248 2.88 -11.89 9.95
N TYR A 249 3.92 -11.07 9.74
CA TYR A 249 4.90 -10.72 10.76
C TYR A 249 4.25 -10.06 11.98
N VAL A 250 3.42 -9.04 11.75
CA VAL A 250 2.80 -8.27 12.83
C VAL A 250 1.84 -9.13 13.63
N TRP A 251 0.97 -9.85 12.95
CA TRP A 251 -0.05 -10.69 13.56
C TRP A 251 0.54 -11.85 14.37
N ARG A 252 1.61 -12.50 13.88
CA ARG A 252 2.28 -13.58 14.60
C ARG A 252 2.88 -13.10 15.93
N ARG A 253 3.47 -11.90 15.95
CA ARG A 253 4.03 -11.33 17.20
C ARG A 253 2.94 -10.91 18.17
N LEU A 254 1.87 -10.27 17.69
CA LEU A 254 0.73 -9.91 18.52
C LEU A 254 0.07 -11.15 19.14
N GLN A 255 -0.11 -12.23 18.39
CA GLN A 255 -0.66 -13.48 18.91
C GLN A 255 0.18 -14.07 20.06
N ARG A 256 1.52 -13.93 19.99
CA ARG A 256 2.42 -14.38 21.07
C ARG A 256 2.34 -13.47 22.30
N ALA A 257 2.24 -12.17 22.09
CA ALA A 257 2.15 -11.19 23.18
C ALA A 257 0.78 -11.21 23.89
N ASP A 258 -0.30 -11.51 23.16
CA ASP A 258 -1.69 -11.54 23.67
C ASP A 258 -2.15 -12.97 24.03
N ALA A 259 -1.23 -13.96 24.06
CA ALA A 259 -1.53 -15.36 24.39
C ALA A 259 -2.22 -15.56 25.76
N ALA A 260 -2.12 -14.57 26.65
CA ALA A 260 -2.82 -14.56 27.95
C ALA A 260 -4.31 -14.16 27.88
N PHE A 261 -4.80 -13.63 26.74
CA PHE A 261 -6.12 -13.00 26.63
C PHE A 261 -7.00 -13.52 25.49
N PHE A 262 -6.48 -14.41 24.63
CA PHE A 262 -7.37 -15.22 23.80
C PHE A 262 -8.31 -15.97 24.74
N LEU A 263 -9.60 -15.61 24.70
CA LEU A 263 -10.67 -16.16 25.54
C LEU A 263 -10.37 -17.63 25.83
N PRO A 264 -10.39 -18.08 27.11
CA PRO A 264 -10.23 -19.49 27.39
C PRO A 264 -11.22 -20.26 26.51
N PRO A 265 -10.83 -21.43 25.96
CA PRO A 265 -11.75 -22.25 25.20
C PRO A 265 -13.03 -22.38 26.03
N LEU A 266 -14.20 -22.17 25.40
CA LEU A 266 -15.48 -22.38 26.06
C LEU A 266 -15.40 -23.73 26.75
N ALA A 267 -15.43 -23.72 28.09
CA ALA A 267 -15.52 -24.92 28.87
C ALA A 267 -16.88 -25.54 28.56
N GLY A 268 -16.91 -26.41 27.55
CA GLY A 268 -18.02 -27.35 27.39
C GLY A 268 -18.07 -28.20 28.66
N PRO A 269 -19.26 -28.47 29.21
CA PRO A 269 -19.37 -29.35 30.36
C PRO A 269 -19.00 -30.76 29.88
N GLY A 270 -17.77 -31.19 30.19
CA GLY A 270 -17.31 -32.58 30.07
C GLY A 270 -16.34 -32.85 28.93
N SER A 271 -15.04 -32.78 29.22
CA SER A 271 -14.11 -33.90 28.94
C SER A 271 -12.79 -33.68 29.69
N GLY A 272 -12.26 -34.77 30.23
CA GLY A 272 -11.18 -34.81 31.19
C GLY A 272 -9.79 -34.47 30.62
N GLY A 273 -8.84 -34.43 31.55
CA GLY A 273 -7.48 -33.93 31.38
C GLY A 273 -6.75 -34.40 30.13
N GLY A 274 -6.29 -33.40 29.37
CA GLY A 274 -5.23 -33.50 28.40
C GLY A 274 -4.52 -32.15 28.35
N SER A 275 -3.19 -32.15 28.49
CA SER A 275 -2.35 -30.95 28.36
C SER A 275 -2.35 -30.47 26.90
N GLY A 276 -3.44 -29.86 26.46
CA GLY A 276 -3.51 -29.15 25.19
C GLY A 276 -3.02 -27.72 25.39
N ALA A 277 -1.90 -27.36 24.77
CA ALA A 277 -1.56 -25.95 24.57
C ALA A 277 -2.81 -25.27 23.97
N GLY A 278 -3.42 -24.34 24.73
CA GLY A 278 -4.69 -23.72 24.37
C GLY A 278 -4.62 -23.18 22.94
N ALA A 279 -5.46 -23.70 22.06
CA ALA A 279 -5.48 -23.28 20.67
C ALA A 279 -5.83 -21.78 20.61
N VAL A 280 -4.84 -20.96 20.28
CA VAL A 280 -5.01 -19.51 20.05
C VAL A 280 -6.10 -19.34 18.99
N ARG A 281 -7.23 -18.74 19.37
CA ARG A 281 -8.33 -18.47 18.45
C ARG A 281 -7.88 -17.45 17.42
N GLU A 282 -7.88 -17.81 16.13
CA GLU A 282 -7.56 -16.84 15.09
C GLU A 282 -8.64 -15.76 15.01
N ILE A 283 -8.21 -14.50 14.98
CA ILE A 283 -9.11 -13.36 14.78
C ILE A 283 -9.48 -13.32 13.30
N PRO A 284 -10.79 -13.27 12.98
CA PRO A 284 -11.22 -13.21 11.61
C PRO A 284 -11.06 -11.80 11.03
N GLY A 285 -10.35 -11.71 9.91
CA GLY A 285 -10.10 -10.45 9.23
C GLY A 285 -8.80 -9.75 9.66
N VAL A 286 -8.70 -8.48 9.25
CA VAL A 286 -7.51 -7.61 9.35
C VAL A 286 -7.56 -6.65 10.55
N LEU A 287 -8.69 -6.59 11.27
CA LEU A 287 -8.86 -5.68 12.40
C LEU A 287 -8.73 -6.47 13.69
N HIS A 288 -7.86 -6.00 14.59
CA HIS A 288 -7.71 -6.58 15.92
C HIS A 288 -8.66 -5.84 16.88
N PRO A 289 -9.63 -6.52 17.53
CA PRO A 289 -10.71 -5.86 18.28
C PRO A 289 -10.22 -5.18 19.56
N ARG A 290 -9.06 -5.58 20.10
CA ARG A 290 -8.45 -5.01 21.32
C ARG A 290 -6.93 -4.91 21.20
N MET A 291 -6.45 -4.30 20.12
CA MET A 291 -5.01 -4.21 19.80
C MET A 291 -4.24 -3.53 20.94
N CYS A 292 -3.21 -4.20 21.46
CA CYS A 292 -2.27 -3.60 22.41
C CYS A 292 -1.34 -2.62 21.69
N VAL A 293 -1.48 -1.31 21.96
CA VAL A 293 -0.74 -0.27 21.24
C VAL A 293 0.75 -0.34 21.55
N SER A 294 1.11 -0.53 22.82
CA SER A 294 2.52 -0.59 23.24
C SER A 294 3.26 -1.74 22.58
N GLU A 295 2.60 -2.87 22.31
CA GLU A 295 3.24 -3.99 21.61
C GLU A 295 3.54 -3.67 20.14
N VAL A 296 2.60 -3.02 19.44
CA VAL A 296 2.85 -2.54 18.08
C VAL A 296 4.00 -1.54 18.05
N VAL A 297 4.09 -0.65 19.04
CA VAL A 297 5.22 0.28 19.21
C VAL A 297 6.53 -0.49 19.39
N ARG A 298 6.60 -1.46 20.31
CA ARG A 298 7.82 -2.28 20.54
C ARG A 298 8.28 -2.99 19.27
N MET A 299 7.33 -3.53 18.50
CA MET A 299 7.60 -4.17 17.22
C MET A 299 8.17 -3.17 16.20
N ALA A 300 7.57 -1.99 16.09
CA ALA A 300 8.04 -0.92 15.21
C ALA A 300 9.45 -0.43 15.60
N VAL A 301 9.72 -0.29 16.90
CA VAL A 301 11.06 0.04 17.43
C VAL A 301 12.08 -1.01 17.04
N ALA A 302 11.82 -2.29 17.32
CA ALA A 302 12.75 -3.36 16.99
C ALA A 302 13.08 -3.42 15.48
N ASP A 303 12.07 -3.26 14.63
CA ASP A 303 12.24 -3.28 13.18
C ASP A 303 12.97 -2.02 12.67
N ALA A 304 12.56 -0.83 13.13
CA ALA A 304 13.20 0.43 12.75
C ALA A 304 14.66 0.49 13.20
N SER A 305 14.99 -0.03 14.39
CA SER A 305 16.37 -0.13 14.88
C SER A 305 17.20 -1.08 14.00
N THR A 306 16.66 -2.25 13.66
CA THR A 306 17.34 -3.21 12.77
C THR A 306 17.58 -2.62 11.38
N PHE A 307 16.55 -1.99 10.81
CA PHE A 307 16.63 -1.38 9.48
C PHE A 307 17.59 -0.19 9.42
N SER A 308 17.60 0.64 10.47
CA SER A 308 18.41 1.85 10.51
C SER A 308 19.85 1.61 10.99
N ALA A 309 20.15 0.46 11.60
CA ALA A 309 21.46 0.16 12.17
C ALA A 309 22.65 0.42 11.23
N PRO A 310 22.64 -0.03 9.95
CA PRO A 310 23.79 0.21 9.06
C PRO A 310 24.12 1.70 8.89
N PHE A 311 23.09 2.53 8.70
CA PHE A 311 23.25 3.97 8.56
C PHE A 311 23.56 4.64 9.90
N VAL A 312 22.86 4.30 10.98
CA VAL A 312 23.05 4.92 12.29
C VAL A 312 24.46 4.65 12.83
N HIS A 313 24.99 3.44 12.63
CA HIS A 313 26.37 3.10 13.01
C HIS A 313 27.42 3.88 12.21
N GLN A 314 27.11 4.31 10.98
CA GLN A 314 28.01 5.16 10.19
C GLN A 314 28.20 6.54 10.86
N TRP A 315 27.18 7.04 11.55
CA TRP A 315 27.21 8.36 12.20
C TRP A 315 27.65 8.29 13.66
N LEU A 316 27.10 7.35 14.44
CA LEU A 316 27.31 7.28 15.90
C LEU A 316 28.31 6.22 16.33
N GLY A 317 28.77 5.37 15.40
CA GLY A 317 29.47 4.14 15.74
C GLY A 317 28.54 3.08 16.36
N PRO A 318 29.05 1.85 16.54
CA PRO A 318 28.33 0.80 17.26
C PRO A 318 28.31 1.08 18.77
N SER A 319 27.18 0.84 19.44
CA SER A 319 27.11 0.87 20.91
C SER A 319 27.51 -0.49 21.51
N ALA A 320 28.06 -0.51 22.73
CA ALA A 320 28.26 -1.75 23.47
C ALA A 320 26.89 -2.38 23.78
N GLY A 321 26.55 -3.49 23.12
CA GLY A 321 25.27 -4.16 23.34
C GLY A 321 25.22 -4.83 24.72
N ALA A 322 24.02 -4.91 25.30
CA ALA A 322 23.74 -5.57 26.59
C ALA A 322 23.94 -7.11 26.58
N GLY A 323 24.67 -7.68 25.61
CA GLY A 323 24.72 -9.11 25.32
C GLY A 323 26.11 -9.75 25.30
N GLY A 324 27.14 -9.08 25.85
CA GLY A 324 28.51 -9.59 25.90
C GLY A 324 29.40 -9.17 24.73
N PRO A 325 30.70 -9.54 24.75
CA PRO A 325 31.69 -9.11 23.77
C PRO A 325 31.32 -9.60 22.36
N GLY A 326 31.18 -8.67 21.40
CA GLY A 326 30.94 -8.97 19.98
C GLY A 326 29.56 -8.62 19.42
N ARG A 327 28.59 -8.17 20.26
CA ARG A 327 27.29 -7.66 19.79
C ARG A 327 27.23 -6.14 19.90
N SER A 328 27.20 -5.45 18.76
CA SER A 328 26.90 -4.01 18.74
C SER A 328 25.40 -3.79 18.94
N GLY A 329 25.05 -3.00 19.96
CA GLY A 329 23.68 -2.56 20.20
C GLY A 329 23.33 -1.35 19.34
N PHE A 330 22.02 -1.15 19.11
CA PHE A 330 21.54 0.07 18.46
C PHE A 330 21.76 1.27 19.41
N PRO A 331 22.42 2.36 18.96
CA PRO A 331 22.93 3.40 19.87
C PRO A 331 21.87 4.41 20.35
N ILE A 332 20.70 4.49 19.70
CA ILE A 332 19.63 5.42 20.07
C ILE A 332 18.60 4.67 20.90
N GLN A 333 18.43 5.08 22.17
CA GLN A 333 17.41 4.51 23.05
C GLN A 333 16.00 4.99 22.68
N VAL A 334 14.99 4.18 22.99
CA VAL A 334 13.58 4.56 22.85
C VAL A 334 12.88 4.45 24.20
N GLU A 335 12.31 5.55 24.66
CA GLU A 335 11.55 5.63 25.90
C GLU A 335 10.05 5.67 25.59
N MET A 336 9.28 4.78 26.19
CA MET A 336 7.82 4.72 26.03
C MET A 336 7.14 5.29 27.27
N GLU A 337 6.19 6.22 27.09
CA GLU A 337 5.50 6.89 28.20
C GLU A 337 3.98 7.01 27.96
N GLY A 338 3.23 7.35 29.01
CA GLY A 338 1.77 7.51 28.97
C GLY A 338 1.00 6.21 29.24
N ASP A 339 -0.12 6.02 28.54
CA ASP A 339 -1.01 4.86 28.66
C ASP A 339 -0.45 3.64 27.93
N LEU A 340 0.49 2.93 28.57
CA LEU A 340 1.16 1.74 28.00
C LEU A 340 0.24 0.52 27.89
N ASP A 341 -0.88 0.54 28.62
CA ASP A 341 -1.90 -0.51 28.62
C ASP A 341 -3.05 -0.21 27.63
N ALA A 342 -2.92 0.86 26.85
CA ALA A 342 -3.89 1.27 25.85
C ALA A 342 -4.24 0.13 24.90
N ARG A 343 -5.55 -0.17 24.83
CA ARG A 343 -6.12 -1.20 23.93
C ARG A 343 -7.25 -0.61 23.10
N VAL A 344 -7.12 -0.69 21.78
CA VAL A 344 -8.11 -0.12 20.85
C VAL A 344 -8.43 -1.07 19.68
N PRO A 345 -9.65 -1.06 19.13
CA PRO A 345 -9.92 -1.75 17.87
C PRO A 345 -9.23 -1.03 16.71
N TYR A 346 -8.27 -1.68 16.04
CA TYR A 346 -7.56 -1.07 14.91
C TYR A 346 -6.86 -2.11 14.02
N LEU A 347 -6.28 -1.63 12.90
CA LEU A 347 -5.48 -2.40 11.95
C LEU A 347 -4.00 -2.40 12.39
N PRO A 348 -3.46 -3.49 12.96
CA PRO A 348 -2.16 -3.43 13.61
C PRO A 348 -0.98 -3.22 12.66
N ASP A 349 -1.06 -3.79 11.46
CA ASP A 349 -0.06 -3.64 10.41
C ASP A 349 -0.01 -2.20 9.86
N HIS A 350 -1.15 -1.51 9.78
CA HIS A 350 -1.16 -0.09 9.40
C HIS A 350 -0.47 0.79 10.45
N LEU A 351 -0.80 0.59 11.73
CA LEU A 351 -0.14 1.34 12.81
C LEU A 351 1.37 1.03 12.86
N PHE A 352 1.75 -0.24 12.70
CA PHE A 352 3.15 -0.67 12.63
C PHE A 352 3.92 0.06 11.53
N ILE A 353 3.38 0.11 10.30
CA ILE A 353 4.03 0.80 9.17
C ILE A 353 4.21 2.29 9.47
N ILE A 354 3.18 2.97 9.98
CA ILE A 354 3.25 4.40 10.31
C ILE A 354 4.35 4.66 11.35
N LEU A 355 4.33 3.91 12.45
CA LEU A 355 5.30 4.09 13.54
C LEU A 355 6.72 3.75 13.10
N ARG A 356 6.90 2.67 12.33
CA ARG A 356 8.20 2.28 11.79
C ARG A 356 8.82 3.39 10.96
N GLU A 357 8.07 3.98 10.03
CA GLU A 357 8.59 5.05 9.17
C GLU A 357 8.90 6.33 9.96
N LEU A 358 8.06 6.70 10.93
CA LEU A 358 8.34 7.83 11.84
C LEU A 358 9.62 7.59 12.65
N LEU A 359 9.79 6.39 13.22
CA LEU A 359 10.98 6.02 14.00
C LEU A 359 12.25 6.02 13.13
N VAL A 360 12.19 5.49 11.91
CA VAL A 360 13.32 5.54 10.97
C VAL A 360 13.75 6.99 10.69
N ASN A 361 12.79 7.90 10.53
CA ASN A 361 13.09 9.32 10.32
C ASN A 361 13.69 9.96 11.59
N SER A 362 13.11 9.71 12.76
CA SER A 362 13.63 10.19 14.05
C SER A 362 15.05 9.67 14.33
N PHE A 363 15.33 8.39 14.04
CA PHE A 363 16.66 7.80 14.18
C PHE A 363 17.66 8.43 13.22
N ARG A 364 17.26 8.67 11.96
CA ARG A 364 18.12 9.34 10.98
C ARG A 364 18.49 10.75 11.44
N ALA A 365 17.50 11.55 11.81
CA ALA A 365 17.72 12.94 12.22
C ALA A 365 18.61 13.03 13.47
N THR A 366 18.33 12.18 14.46
CA THR A 366 19.13 12.08 15.69
C THR A 366 20.57 11.66 15.39
N ALA A 367 20.78 10.62 14.57
CA ALA A 367 22.12 10.16 14.20
C ALA A 367 22.91 11.24 13.45
N GLN A 368 22.30 11.94 12.50
CA GLN A 368 22.96 13.01 11.74
C GLN A 368 23.38 14.18 12.63
N ARG A 369 22.52 14.58 13.58
CA ARG A 369 22.81 15.70 14.48
C ARG A 369 23.91 15.39 15.50
N TYR A 370 23.92 14.17 16.06
CA TYR A 370 24.84 13.81 17.14
C TYR A 370 26.09 13.05 16.67
N GLY A 371 26.10 12.51 15.45
CA GLY A 371 27.26 11.80 14.89
C GLY A 371 28.17 12.61 13.96
N GLY A 372 27.75 13.81 13.55
CA GLY A 372 28.56 14.68 12.70
C GLY A 372 29.73 15.35 13.45
N PRO A 373 30.59 16.13 12.74
CA PRO A 373 31.72 16.84 13.34
C PRO A 373 31.35 17.76 14.53
N GLY A 374 30.11 18.26 14.57
CA GLY A 374 29.58 19.08 15.66
C GLY A 374 28.91 18.31 16.80
N GLY A 375 28.88 16.98 16.75
CA GLY A 375 28.24 16.09 17.73
C GLY A 375 29.22 15.22 18.53
N ALA A 376 30.50 15.21 18.17
CA ALA A 376 31.52 14.39 18.82
C ALA A 376 31.55 14.60 20.35
N GLY A 377 31.40 13.51 21.11
CA GLY A 377 31.43 13.52 22.58
C GLY A 377 30.11 13.88 23.27
N ARG A 378 29.02 14.14 22.53
CA ARG A 378 27.69 14.36 23.13
C ARG A 378 26.97 13.03 23.39
N GLU A 379 26.28 12.96 24.53
CA GLU A 379 25.34 11.88 24.81
C GLU A 379 24.18 11.94 23.81
N VAL A 380 23.82 10.78 23.25
CA VAL A 380 22.75 10.66 22.26
C VAL A 380 21.41 10.57 23.00
N PRO A 381 20.47 11.50 22.80
CA PRO A 381 19.22 11.50 23.53
C PRO A 381 18.29 10.37 23.06
N ALA A 382 17.44 9.90 23.98
CA ALA A 382 16.40 8.95 23.65
C ALA A 382 15.30 9.57 22.77
N VAL A 383 14.75 8.77 21.86
CA VAL A 383 13.50 9.08 21.16
C VAL A 383 12.35 8.68 22.07
N ARG A 384 11.41 9.60 22.33
CA ARG A 384 10.26 9.35 23.20
C ARG A 384 9.02 9.00 22.38
N VAL A 385 8.29 7.96 22.80
CA VAL A 385 7.00 7.54 22.22
C VAL A 385 5.94 7.60 23.32
N ALA A 386 5.11 8.64 23.27
CA ALA A 386 4.01 8.83 24.21
C ALA A 386 2.70 8.28 23.64
N MET A 387 1.96 7.53 24.44
CA MET A 387 0.64 7.00 24.08
C MET A 387 -0.44 7.56 25.02
N SER A 388 -1.60 7.91 24.46
CA SER A 388 -2.77 8.31 25.26
C SER A 388 -4.04 7.89 24.57
N THR A 389 -4.99 7.37 25.34
CA THR A 389 -6.38 7.21 24.94
C THR A 389 -7.21 8.40 25.43
N GLY A 390 -8.33 8.69 24.75
CA GLY A 390 -9.24 9.76 25.18
C GLY A 390 -9.89 9.47 26.54
N LYS A 391 -9.98 10.48 27.42
CA LYS A 391 -10.55 10.37 28.78
C LYS A 391 -12.00 9.86 28.82
N SER A 392 -12.76 10.06 27.74
CA SER A 392 -14.18 9.68 27.62
C SER A 392 -14.38 8.39 26.80
N GLY A 393 -13.34 7.55 26.70
CA GLY A 393 -13.32 6.32 25.90
C GLY A 393 -12.43 6.42 24.65
N PRO A 394 -12.16 5.30 23.96
CA PRO A 394 -11.19 5.21 22.86
C PRO A 394 -11.73 5.78 21.54
N ARG A 395 -12.36 6.96 21.56
CA ARG A 395 -12.73 7.68 20.33
C ARG A 395 -11.49 8.17 19.58
N PHE A 396 -10.42 8.44 20.33
CA PHE A 396 -9.13 8.87 19.80
C PHE A 396 -8.01 8.09 20.48
N LEU A 397 -7.07 7.63 19.66
CA LEU A 397 -5.76 7.15 20.07
C LEU A 397 -4.73 8.20 19.62
N PHE A 398 -3.94 8.70 20.55
CA PHE A 398 -2.79 9.56 20.26
C PHE A 398 -1.51 8.77 20.47
N VAL A 399 -0.66 8.72 19.45
CA VAL A 399 0.71 8.22 19.55
C VAL A 399 1.64 9.32 19.06
N LYS A 400 2.50 9.84 19.94
CA LYS A 400 3.42 10.94 19.66
C LYS A 400 4.85 10.42 19.69
N VAL A 401 5.54 10.49 18.56
CA VAL A 401 6.98 10.24 18.45
C VAL A 401 7.70 11.58 18.57
N SER A 402 8.69 11.68 19.46
CA SER A 402 9.44 12.91 19.73
C SER A 402 10.93 12.61 19.74
N ASP A 403 11.67 13.30 18.86
CA ASP A 403 13.13 13.23 18.80
C ASP A 403 13.76 14.60 19.05
N LEU A 404 15.09 14.60 19.27
CA LEU A 404 15.89 15.81 19.38
C LEU A 404 16.81 15.97 18.16
N GLY A 405 16.36 15.57 16.97
CA GLY A 405 17.18 15.43 15.78
C GLY A 405 17.49 16.71 15.01
N GLY A 406 17.02 17.89 15.42
CA GLY A 406 17.18 19.10 14.58
C GLY A 406 15.95 19.98 14.52
N GLY A 407 14.79 19.35 14.44
CA GLY A 407 13.58 20.00 13.95
C GLY A 407 13.63 20.22 12.43
N LEU A 408 12.50 20.63 11.86
CA LEU A 408 12.38 21.03 10.47
C LEU A 408 12.29 22.55 10.38
N PRO A 409 13.03 23.22 9.48
CA PRO A 409 12.82 24.63 9.21
C PRO A 409 11.39 24.88 8.73
N VAL A 410 10.75 25.96 9.21
CA VAL A 410 9.35 26.31 8.87
C VAL A 410 9.13 26.37 7.36
N ALA A 411 10.10 26.89 6.60
CA ALA A 411 10.05 26.95 5.14
C ALA A 411 9.98 25.57 4.44
N SER A 412 10.32 24.49 5.14
CA SER A 412 10.29 23.11 4.61
C SER A 412 9.11 22.28 5.13
N GLU A 413 8.30 22.81 6.06
CA GLU A 413 7.20 22.07 6.70
C GLU A 413 6.13 21.60 5.70
N SER A 414 5.77 22.44 4.72
CA SER A 414 4.82 22.03 3.68
C SER A 414 5.40 21.05 2.67
N ARG A 415 6.74 21.03 2.53
CA ARG A 415 7.45 20.22 1.54
C ARG A 415 7.60 18.77 1.96
N VAL A 416 7.72 18.48 3.26
CA VAL A 416 7.90 17.09 3.75
C VAL A 416 6.70 16.17 3.45
N TRP A 417 5.55 16.74 3.10
CA TRP A 417 4.34 16.02 2.72
C TRP A 417 4.22 15.77 1.21
N LYS A 418 5.12 16.35 0.39
CA LYS A 418 5.12 16.17 -1.06
C LYS A 418 5.78 14.87 -1.45
N PHE A 419 5.15 14.07 -2.30
CA PHE A 419 5.68 12.76 -2.72
C PHE A 419 7.06 12.84 -3.41
N SER A 420 7.33 13.91 -4.14
CA SER A 420 8.59 14.13 -4.85
C SER A 420 9.71 14.72 -3.97
N TYR A 421 9.44 15.05 -2.71
CA TYR A 421 10.41 15.68 -1.82
C TYR A 421 11.08 14.66 -0.90
N SER A 422 12.40 14.71 -0.84
CA SER A 422 13.21 13.92 0.10
C SER A 422 14.37 14.78 0.60
N SER A 423 14.57 14.84 1.92
CA SER A 423 15.71 15.53 2.52
C SER A 423 17.04 14.78 2.34
N LYS A 424 17.01 13.54 1.85
CA LYS A 424 18.23 12.77 1.51
C LYS A 424 19.03 13.40 0.38
N ASP A 425 18.36 14.15 -0.49
CA ASP A 425 18.96 14.77 -1.68
C ASP A 425 19.35 16.24 -1.43
N ALA A 426 19.09 16.77 -0.22
CA ALA A 426 19.49 18.12 0.13
C ALA A 426 21.01 18.17 0.35
N PRO A 427 21.74 19.11 -0.30
CA PRO A 427 23.15 19.33 0.02
C PRO A 427 23.25 19.65 1.52
N ALA A 428 24.29 19.10 2.17
CA ALA A 428 24.54 19.35 3.59
C ALA A 428 24.50 20.87 3.85
N PRO A 429 23.83 21.34 4.92
CA PRO A 429 23.80 22.77 5.21
C PRO A 429 25.23 23.29 5.28
N SER A 430 25.55 24.28 4.45
CA SER A 430 26.82 24.99 4.54
C SER A 430 26.97 25.54 5.95
N ALA A 431 28.18 25.41 6.51
CA ALA A 431 28.48 25.87 7.86
C ALA A 431 27.98 27.32 8.05
N PRO A 432 27.40 27.67 9.21
CA PRO A 432 27.01 29.04 9.48
C PRO A 432 28.23 29.95 9.29
N PRO A 433 28.06 31.15 8.71
CA PRO A 433 29.17 32.09 8.55
C PRO A 433 29.79 32.35 9.93
N PRO A 434 31.13 32.47 10.04
CA PRO A 434 31.77 32.73 11.31
C PRO A 434 31.16 33.97 11.94
N SER A 435 30.65 33.82 13.16
CA SER A 435 30.12 34.92 13.97
C SER A 435 31.14 36.04 14.01
N ALA A 436 30.73 37.24 13.58
CA ALA A 436 31.57 38.43 13.66
C ALA A 436 32.10 38.60 15.10
N PRO A 437 33.38 38.96 15.29
CA PRO A 437 33.93 39.14 16.62
C PRO A 437 33.13 40.24 17.35
N ALA A 438 32.76 39.95 18.60
CA ALA A 438 32.09 40.92 19.46
C ALA A 438 32.95 42.19 19.56
N PRO A 439 32.34 43.39 19.54
CA PRO A 439 33.09 44.63 19.73
C PRO A 439 33.75 44.61 21.12
N SER A 440 35.06 44.83 21.14
CA SER A 440 35.83 44.99 22.37
C SER A 440 35.28 46.17 23.17
N ALA A 441 34.86 45.90 24.40
CA ALA A 441 34.57 46.91 25.41
C ALA A 441 35.85 47.35 26.11
#